data_AF-A0A389ML72-F1
#
_entry.id   AF-A0A389ML72-F1
#
_cell.length_a   1.000
_cell.length_b   1.000
_cell.length_c   1.000
_cell.angle_alpha   90.00
_cell.angle_beta   90.00
_cell.angle_gamma   90.00
#
_symmetry.space_group_name_H-M   'P 1'
#
loop_
_entity.id
_entity.type
_entity.pdbx_description
1 polymer ?
#
loop_
_entity_poly.entity_id
_entity_poly.type
_entity_poly.pdbx_seq_one_letter_code
_entity_poly.pdbx_strand_id
1 'polypeptide(L)'
;MAKHAHELEAAGEPRWRARIKDNLLLVTDLASDEEFQATAYTVEGNTIRFSLPGDNGLRTLQASDPGFEAFKKVIDKTPLAAEGEKPATVKASAA
;
A
#
# COMPACT_ATOMS: atom_id res chain seq x y z
N MET A 1 -2.21 -22.05 -9.97
CA MET A 1 -1.62 -22.58 -8.72
C MET A 1 -1.07 -21.38 -7.98
N ALA A 2 -1.55 -21.11 -6.76
CA ALA A 2 -0.99 -20.05 -5.95
C ALA A 2 0.42 -20.48 -5.51
N LYS A 3 1.42 -19.63 -5.73
CA LYS A 3 2.81 -19.91 -5.32
C LYS A 3 2.96 -19.60 -3.84
N HIS A 4 3.70 -20.40 -3.09
CA HIS A 4 3.95 -20.07 -1.69
C HIS A 4 4.81 -18.79 -1.55
N ALA A 5 4.76 -18.14 -0.38
CA ALA A 5 5.48 -16.88 -0.12
C ALA A 5 6.95 -16.91 -0.53
N HIS A 6 7.63 -18.00 -0.15
CA HIS A 6 9.05 -18.21 -0.38
C HIS A 6 9.37 -18.45 -1.86
N GLU A 7 8.42 -18.97 -2.64
CA GLU A 7 8.60 -19.18 -4.09
C GLU A 7 8.52 -17.86 -4.85
N LEU A 8 7.63 -16.95 -4.44
CA LEU A 8 7.56 -15.60 -5.00
C LEU A 8 8.85 -14.82 -4.70
N GLU A 9 9.31 -14.87 -3.46
CA GLU A 9 10.55 -14.22 -3.04
C GLU A 9 11.77 -14.76 -3.82
N ALA A 10 11.91 -16.08 -3.95
CA ALA A 10 12.98 -16.71 -4.72
C ALA A 10 12.94 -16.36 -6.21
N ALA A 11 11.74 -16.15 -6.76
CA ALA A 11 11.55 -15.74 -8.15
C ALA A 11 11.70 -14.22 -8.37
N GLY A 12 11.88 -13.42 -7.30
CA GLY A 12 11.83 -11.97 -7.39
C GLY A 12 10.46 -11.45 -7.85
N GLU A 13 9.40 -12.23 -7.61
CA GLU A 13 8.03 -11.87 -7.92
C GLU A 13 7.39 -11.12 -6.74
N PRO A 14 6.49 -10.17 -7.01
CA PRO A 14 5.84 -9.42 -5.95
C PRO A 14 4.96 -10.34 -5.09
N ARG A 15 5.02 -10.16 -3.77
CA ARG A 15 4.05 -10.79 -2.85
C ARG A 15 2.68 -10.12 -2.94
N TRP A 16 2.66 -8.81 -3.11
CA TRP A 16 1.45 -8.00 -3.03
C TRP A 16 1.20 -7.24 -4.31
N ARG A 17 -0.06 -7.16 -4.72
CA ARG A 17 -0.50 -6.32 -5.83
C ARG A 17 -1.60 -5.38 -5.37
N ALA A 18 -1.42 -4.09 -5.62
CA ALA A 18 -2.44 -3.10 -5.32
C ALA A 18 -3.26 -2.73 -6.55
N ARG A 19 -4.53 -2.37 -6.35
CA ARG A 19 -5.36 -1.67 -7.34
C ARG A 19 -6.36 -0.75 -6.64
N ILE A 20 -6.86 0.26 -7.33
CA ILE A 20 -7.98 1.08 -6.86
C ILE A 20 -9.25 0.64 -7.58
N LYS A 21 -10.34 0.49 -6.83
CA LYS A 21 -11.69 0.32 -7.37
C LYS A 21 -12.66 1.06 -6.46
N ASP A 22 -13.53 1.89 -7.03
CA ASP A 22 -14.55 2.65 -6.28
C ASP A 22 -13.95 3.48 -5.11
N ASN A 23 -12.78 4.10 -5.35
CA ASN A 23 -11.97 4.83 -4.36
C ASN A 23 -11.43 3.99 -3.18
N LEU A 24 -11.55 2.67 -3.24
CA LEU A 24 -11.00 1.73 -2.26
C LEU A 24 -9.68 1.16 -2.76
N LEU A 25 -8.69 1.08 -1.86
CA LEU A 25 -7.44 0.36 -2.12
C LEU A 25 -7.68 -1.13 -1.89
N LEU A 26 -7.55 -1.92 -2.96
CA LEU A 26 -7.62 -3.37 -2.92
C LEU A 26 -6.20 -3.94 -3.05
N VAL A 27 -5.89 -4.92 -2.21
CA VAL A 27 -4.60 -5.59 -2.14
C VAL A 27 -4.82 -7.07 -2.37
N THR A 28 -4.24 -7.60 -3.43
CA THR A 28 -4.17 -9.03 -3.70
C THR A 28 -2.90 -9.60 -3.11
N ASP A 29 -3.05 -10.63 -2.28
CA ASP A 29 -1.98 -11.52 -1.87
C ASP A 29 -1.73 -12.53 -3.00
N LEU A 30 -0.63 -12.39 -3.74
CA LEU A 30 -0.36 -13.28 -4.88
C LEU A 30 0.00 -14.71 -4.47
N ALA A 31 0.22 -14.97 -3.19
CA ALA A 31 0.51 -16.32 -2.74
C ALA A 31 -0.69 -17.10 -2.24
N SER A 32 -1.74 -16.42 -1.78
CA SER A 32 -3.03 -17.06 -1.52
C SER A 32 -4.03 -16.83 -2.64
N ASP A 33 -3.74 -15.92 -3.58
CA ASP A 33 -4.64 -15.43 -4.62
C ASP A 33 -5.92 -14.79 -4.05
N GLU A 34 -5.82 -14.27 -2.82
CA GLU A 34 -6.92 -13.61 -2.13
C GLU A 34 -6.82 -12.09 -2.24
N GLU A 35 -7.96 -11.44 -2.41
CA GLU A 35 -8.06 -9.99 -2.50
C GLU A 35 -8.76 -9.41 -1.27
N PHE A 36 -8.14 -8.38 -0.70
CA PHE A 36 -8.59 -7.72 0.50
C PHE A 36 -8.73 -6.22 0.26
N GLN A 37 -9.70 -5.60 0.90
CA GLN A 37 -9.73 -4.14 0.99
C GLN A 37 -8.76 -3.69 2.09
N ALA A 38 -7.74 -2.91 1.75
CA ALA A 38 -6.86 -2.32 2.75
C ALA A 38 -7.64 -1.30 3.60
N THR A 39 -7.50 -1.42 4.93
CA THR A 39 -8.19 -0.55 5.90
C THR A 39 -7.38 0.70 6.24
N ALA A 40 -6.05 0.62 6.13
CA ALA A 40 -5.13 1.72 6.35
C ALA A 40 -3.86 1.52 5.53
N TYR A 41 -3.20 2.62 5.15
CA TYR A 41 -1.85 2.59 4.59
C TYR A 41 -1.11 3.92 4.82
N THR A 42 0.21 3.84 4.85
CA THR A 42 1.12 4.99 4.88
C THR A 42 2.31 4.74 3.97
N VAL A 43 2.89 5.83 3.45
CA VAL A 43 4.15 5.81 2.71
C VAL A 43 5.12 6.69 3.47
N GLU A 44 6.20 6.11 3.98
CA GLU A 44 7.24 6.81 4.72
C GLU A 44 8.58 6.55 4.03
N GLY A 45 9.04 7.51 3.23
CA GLY A 45 10.26 7.39 2.43
C GLY A 45 10.24 6.16 1.53
N ASN A 46 11.08 5.18 1.86
CA ASN A 46 11.28 3.95 1.09
C ASN A 46 10.44 2.77 1.61
N THR A 47 9.43 3.03 2.44
CA THR A 47 8.61 2.00 3.07
C THR A 47 7.13 2.31 2.90
N ILE A 48 6.38 1.32 2.44
CA ILE A 48 4.92 1.32 2.45
C ILE A 48 4.47 0.43 3.60
N ARG A 49 3.59 0.93 4.46
CA ARG A 49 2.90 0.13 5.49
C ARG A 49 1.42 0.08 5.17
N PHE A 50 0.78 -1.08 5.27
CA PHE A 50 -0.65 -1.21 5.04
C PHE A 50 -1.27 -2.28 5.94
N SER A 51 -2.57 -2.14 6.24
CA SER A 51 -3.34 -3.08 7.06
C SER A 51 -4.40 -3.77 6.21
N LEU A 52 -4.58 -5.06 6.44
CA LEU A 52 -5.66 -5.86 5.87
C LEU A 52 -6.75 -6.11 6.93
N PRO A 53 -7.99 -6.46 6.55
CA PRO A 53 -9.06 -6.75 7.49
C PRO A 53 -8.74 -7.99 8.33
N GLY A 54 -8.94 -7.92 9.64
CA GLY A 54 -8.68 -9.04 10.56
C GLY A 54 -7.19 -9.27 10.88
N ASP A 55 -6.29 -8.45 10.33
CA ASP A 55 -4.87 -8.53 10.62
C ASP A 55 -4.54 -7.70 11.89
N ASN A 56 -3.76 -8.27 12.81
CA ASN A 56 -3.38 -7.60 14.06
C ASN A 56 -2.14 -6.72 13.92
N GLY A 57 -1.69 -6.43 12.70
CA GLY A 57 -0.47 -5.66 12.44
C GLY A 57 -0.40 -5.05 11.05
N LEU A 58 0.59 -4.18 10.86
CA LEU A 58 0.87 -3.56 9.57
C LEU A 58 1.79 -4.46 8.75
N ARG A 59 1.36 -4.78 7.53
CA ARG A 59 2.23 -5.32 6.47
C ARG A 59 3.17 -4.22 6.02
N THR A 60 4.39 -4.59 5.71
CA THR A 60 5.44 -3.67 5.28
C THR A 60 5.98 -4.11 3.93
N LEU A 61 6.15 -3.16 3.03
CA LEU A 61 6.80 -3.33 1.73
C LEU A 61 7.91 -2.30 1.60
N GLN A 62 9.14 -2.76 1.44
CA GLN A 62 10.35 -1.95 1.30
C GLN A 62 10.63 -1.63 -0.17
N ALA A 63 11.36 -0.55 -0.44
CA ALA A 63 11.74 -0.16 -1.80
C ALA A 63 12.56 -1.23 -2.55
N SER A 64 13.26 -2.09 -1.81
CA SER A 64 13.98 -3.25 -2.36
C SER A 64 13.06 -4.40 -2.75
N ASP A 65 11.82 -4.42 -2.27
CA ASP A 65 10.92 -5.54 -2.46
C ASP A 65 10.31 -5.52 -3.86
N PRO A 66 10.20 -6.68 -4.52
CA PRO A 66 9.50 -6.79 -5.78
C PRO A 66 8.07 -6.24 -5.70
N GLY A 67 7.72 -5.39 -6.66
CA GLY A 67 6.39 -4.78 -6.74
C GLY A 67 6.20 -3.49 -5.96
N PHE A 68 7.18 -3.03 -5.18
CA PHE A 68 7.10 -1.76 -4.45
C PHE A 68 6.67 -0.59 -5.34
N GLU A 69 7.39 -0.37 -6.44
CA GLU A 69 7.12 0.75 -7.36
C GLU A 69 5.72 0.69 -7.97
N ALA A 70 5.24 -0.52 -8.30
CA ALA A 70 3.90 -0.71 -8.83
C ALA A 70 2.84 -0.43 -7.76
N PHE A 71 3.08 -0.88 -6.52
CA PHE A 71 2.20 -0.64 -5.38
C PHE A 71 2.14 0.85 -5.05
N LYS A 72 3.29 1.53 -4.98
CA LYS A 72 3.40 2.96 -4.70
C LYS A 72 2.60 3.79 -5.70
N LYS A 73 2.73 3.50 -7.00
CA LYS A 73 1.97 4.19 -8.07
C LYS A 73 0.46 4.05 -7.94
N VAL A 74 -0.02 2.98 -7.29
CA VAL A 74 -1.44 2.82 -6.98
C VAL A 74 -1.82 3.66 -5.78
N ILE A 75 -1.04 3.61 -4.69
CA ILE A 75 -1.25 4.45 -3.51
C ILE A 75 -1.24 5.94 -3.88
N ASP A 76 -0.33 6.39 -4.74
CA ASP A 76 -0.23 7.80 -5.13
C ASP A 76 -1.47 8.30 -5.90
N LYS A 77 -2.31 7.40 -6.43
CA LYS A 77 -3.60 7.74 -7.07
C LYS A 77 -4.77 7.76 -6.10
N THR A 78 -4.55 7.39 -4.84
CA THR A 78 -5.61 7.34 -3.85
C THR A 78 -5.99 8.76 -3.41
N PRO A 79 -7.27 8.99 -3.08
CA PRO A 79 -7.70 10.28 -2.54
C PRO A 79 -6.97 10.66 -1.23
N LEU A 80 -6.58 9.68 -0.40
CA LEU A 80 -5.89 9.94 0.86
C LEU A 80 -4.47 10.47 0.66
N ALA A 81 -3.77 10.06 -0.41
CA ALA A 81 -2.48 10.65 -0.77
C ALA A 81 -2.64 12.13 -1.18
N ALA A 82 -3.75 12.48 -1.84
CA ALA A 82 -4.04 13.83 -2.30
C ALA A 82 -4.42 14.81 -1.17
N GLU A 83 -4.94 14.34 -0.04
CA GLU A 83 -5.28 15.19 1.11
C GLU A 83 -4.07 15.51 2.01
N GLY A 84 -3.03 14.68 2.02
CA GLY A 84 -1.81 14.89 2.81
C GLY A 84 -0.89 16.00 2.30
N GLU A 85 -1.06 16.43 1.04
CA GLU A 85 -0.14 17.38 0.38
C GLU A 85 -0.56 18.85 0.53
N LYS A 86 -1.66 19.16 1.23
CA LYS A 86 -1.96 20.54 1.61
C LYS A 86 -1.39 20.82 3.00
N PRO A 87 -0.22 21.49 3.13
CA PRO A 87 0.09 22.14 4.39
C PRO A 87 -1.07 23.09 4.68
N ALA A 88 -1.76 22.86 5.79
CA ALA A 88 -2.79 23.77 6.25
C ALA A 88 -2.13 25.14 6.39
N THR A 89 -2.42 26.06 5.47
CA THR A 89 -2.00 27.45 5.56
C THR A 89 -2.79 28.06 6.69
N VAL A 90 -2.32 27.87 7.93
CA VAL A 90 -2.85 28.56 9.08
C VAL A 90 -2.48 30.02 8.87
N LYS A 91 -3.41 30.82 8.35
CA LYS A 91 -3.33 32.27 8.44
C LYS A 91 -3.33 32.57 9.93
N ALA A 92 -2.14 32.79 10.50
CA ALA A 92 -2.00 33.44 11.77
C ALA A 92 -2.64 34.83 11.64
N SER A 93 -3.89 34.98 12.10
CA SER A 93 -4.45 36.28 12.39
C SER A 93 -3.68 36.84 13.58
N ALA A 94 -2.72 37.71 13.30
CA ALA A 94 -2.13 38.58 14.30
C ALA A 94 -3.22 39.55 14.76
N ALA A 95 -3.58 39.45 16.04
CA ALA A 95 -4.36 40.43 16.78
C ALA A 95 -3.46 41.61 17.18
#